data_AF-A0A0M8PXH4-F1
#
_entry.id   AF-A0A0M8PXH4-F1
#
_cell.length_a   1.000
_cell.length_b   1.000
_cell.length_c   1.000
_cell.angle_alpha   90.00
_cell.angle_beta   90.00
_cell.angle_gamma   90.00
#
_symmetry.space_group_name_H-M   'P 1'
#
loop_
_entity.id
_entity.type
_entity.pdbx_description
1 polymer ?
#
loop_
_entity_poly.entity_id
_entity_poly.type
_entity_poly.pdbx_seq_one_letter_code
_entity_poly.pdbx_strand_id
1 'polypeptide(L)' 'MADILSIPRQGYAKYENSLGEPDISTLTKLADYFNINVDSILGRHSNCGNLNLDSTKLSSFYE' A
#
# COMPACT_ATOMS: atom_id res chain seq x y z
N MET A 1 11.95 11.68 7.70
CA MET A 1 10.57 11.50 7.19
C MET A 1 9.81 12.82 7.05
N ALA A 2 9.67 13.64 8.11
CA ALA A 2 8.92 14.90 8.05
C ALA A 2 9.36 15.87 6.94
N ASP A 3 10.67 16.00 6.70
CA ASP A 3 11.24 16.85 5.65
C ASP A 3 10.90 16.33 4.23
N ILE A 4 11.05 15.02 4.02
CA ILE A 4 10.74 14.30 2.78
C ILE A 4 9.25 14.38 2.43
N LEU A 5 8.41 14.26 3.45
CA LEU A 5 6.95 14.30 3.33
C LEU A 5 6.40 15.72 3.24
N SER A 6 7.24 16.74 3.49
CA SER A 6 6.84 18.14 3.63
C SER A 6 5.66 18.33 4.61
N ILE A 7 5.59 17.48 5.65
CA ILE A 7 4.56 17.53 6.69
C ILE A 7 5.19 17.97 8.02
N PRO A 8 4.45 18.71 8.85
CA PRO A 8 4.93 19.04 10.18
C PRO A 8 5.15 17.75 10.97
N ARG A 9 6.14 17.76 11.89
CA ARG A 9 6.49 16.60 12.73
C ARG A 9 5.28 16.02 13.48
N GLN A 10 4.32 16.88 13.83
CA GLN A 10 3.05 16.53 14.45
C GLN A 10 2.15 15.70 13.51
N GLY A 11 2.16 16.00 12.21
CA GLY A 11 1.44 15.23 11.19
C GLY A 11 2.03 13.83 11.01
N TYR A 12 3.36 13.73 11.00
CA TYR A 12 4.04 12.43 10.99
C TYR A 12 3.72 11.59 12.22
N ALA A 13 3.72 12.19 13.43
CA ALA A 13 3.36 11.50 14.66
C ALA A 13 1.93 10.94 14.64
N LYS A 14 1.00 11.58 13.92
CA LYS A 14 -0.36 11.03 13.74
C LYS A 14 -0.36 9.75 12.92
N TYR A 15 0.48 9.68 11.89
CA TYR A 15 0.61 8.49 11.05
C TYR A 15 1.17 7.32 11.86
N GLU A 16 2.17 7.56 12.70
CA GLU A 16 2.74 6.52 13.58
C GLU A 16 1.74 6.02 14.63
N ASN A 17 0.86 6.89 15.12
CA ASN A 17 -0.14 6.53 16.12
C ASN A 17 -1.47 6.05 15.50
N SER A 18 -1.54 5.85 14.17
CA SER A 18 -2.79 5.51 13.46
C SER A 18 -3.93 6.52 13.69
N LEU A 19 -3.59 7.77 14.03
CA LEU A 19 -4.53 8.87 14.27
C LEU A 19 -4.80 9.71 13.02
N GLY A 20 -4.18 9.35 11.90
CA GLY A 20 -4.39 9.96 10.61
C GLY A 20 -3.79 9.09 9.52
N GLU A 21 -4.37 9.16 8.33
CA GLU A 21 -3.87 8.43 7.16
C GLU A 21 -3.11 9.42 6.25
N PRO A 22 -1.96 9.02 5.69
CA PRO A 22 -1.30 9.81 4.67
C PRO A 22 -2.15 9.84 3.39
N ASP A 23 -2.19 10.99 2.72
CA ASP A 23 -2.83 11.14 1.42
C ASP A 23 -2.09 10.32 0.33
N ILE A 24 -2.78 10.00 -0.76
CA ILE A 24 -2.19 9.30 -1.93
C ILE A 24 -0.97 10.06 -2.48
N SER A 25 -1.01 11.40 -2.50
CA SER A 25 0.14 12.21 -2.91
C SER A 25 1.36 11.97 -2.02
N THR A 26 1.12 11.87 -0.72
CA THR A 26 2.12 11.63 0.33
C THR A 26 2.72 10.22 0.21
N LEU A 27 1.87 9.22 -0.04
CA LEU A 27 2.30 7.85 -0.32
C LEU A 27 3.15 7.75 -1.59
N THR A 28 2.77 8.48 -2.64
CA THR A 28 3.52 8.51 -3.91
C THR A 28 4.91 9.12 -3.72
N LYS A 29 5.03 10.21 -2.94
CA LYS A 29 6.33 10.81 -2.61
C LYS A 29 7.22 9.88 -1.80
N LEU A 30 6.63 9.12 -0.87
CA LEU A 30 7.37 8.10 -0.12
C LEU A 30 7.84 6.97 -1.05
N ALA A 31 6.98 6.49 -1.94
CA ALA A 31 7.31 5.46 -2.91
C ALA A 31 8.47 5.89 -3.80
N ASP A 32 8.43 7.12 -4.33
CA ASP A 32 9.50 7.68 -5.15
C ASP A 32 10.82 7.85 -4.37
N TYR A 33 10.74 8.37 -3.14
CA TYR A 33 11.91 8.57 -2.28
C TYR A 33 12.61 7.26 -1.88
N PHE A 34 11.83 6.24 -1.51
CA PHE A 34 12.35 4.93 -1.15
C PHE A 34 12.59 4.02 -2.37
N ASN A 35 12.22 4.48 -3.57
CA ASN A 35 12.27 3.73 -4.81
C ASN A 35 11.52 2.37 -4.72
N ILE A 36 10.38 2.36 -4.03
CA ILE A 36 9.51 1.19 -3.83
C ILE A 36 8.10 1.46 -4.34
N ASN A 37 7.30 0.41 -4.52
CA ASN A 37 5.88 0.58 -4.87
C ASN A 37 5.05 1.06 -3.68
N VAL A 38 4.04 1.87 -3.95
CA VAL A 38 3.05 2.31 -2.94
C VAL A 38 2.38 1.12 -2.25
N ASP A 39 2.15 0.02 -2.98
CA ASP A 39 1.59 -1.24 -2.45
C ASP A 39 2.45 -1.83 -1.32
N SER A 40 3.79 -1.72 -1.45
CA SER A 40 4.74 -2.17 -0.43
C SER A 40 4.69 -1.32 0.84
N ILE A 41 4.34 -0.03 0.74
CA ILE A 41 4.17 0.87 1.89
C ILE A 41 2.88 0.53 2.66
N LEU A 42 1.83 0.16 1.93
CA LEU A 42 0.52 -0.22 2.47
C LEU A 42 0.52 -1.62 3.11
N GLY A 43 1.64 -2.34 3.08
CA GLY A 43 1.70 -3.72 3.57
C GLY A 43 0.90 -4.70 2.71
N ARG A 44 0.43 -4.27 1.54
CA ARG A 44 0.01 -5.18 0.47
C ARG A 44 1.30 -5.70 -0.16
N HIS A 45 1.97 -6.58 0.56
CA HIS A 45 2.82 -7.52 -0.15
C HIS A 45 1.84 -8.38 -0.91
N SER A 46 1.91 -8.37 -2.24
CA SER A 46 1.11 -9.27 -3.05
C SER A 46 1.46 -10.69 -2.57
N ASN A 47 0.67 -11.24 -1.64
CA ASN A 47 0.27 -12.62 -1.74
C ASN A 47 -0.62 -12.64 -2.98
N CYS A 48 0.02 -12.46 -4.15
CA CYS A 48 -0.50 -13.04 -5.37
C CYS A 48 -0.68 -14.49 -4.96
N GLY A 49 -1.95 -14.86 -4.80
CA GLY A 49 -2.30 -15.99 -3.97
C GLY A 49 -1.46 -17.20 -4.30
N ASN A 50 -1.39 -18.13 -3.36
CA ASN A 50 -1.77 -19.46 -3.81
C ASN A 50 -3.23 -19.35 -4.30
N LEU A 51 -3.41 -18.82 -5.52
CA LEU A 51 -4.57 -19.09 -6.33
C LEU A 51 -4.42 -20.57 -6.62
N ASN A 52 -4.91 -21.39 -5.70
CA ASN A 52 -5.49 -22.66 -6.11
C ASN A 52 -6.67 -22.23 -6.99
N LEU A 53 -6.36 -21.95 -8.26
CA LEU A 53 -7.36 -21.95 -9.32
C LEU A 53 -7.84 -23.39 -9.32
N ASP A 54 -8.86 -23.67 -8.52
CA ASP A 54 -9.64 -24.87 -8.66
C ASP A 54 -10.25 -24.76 -10.06
N SER A 55 -9.53 -25.33 -11.04
CA SER A 55 -9.81 -25.21 -12.47
C SER A 55 -11.23 -25.68 -12.82
N THR A 56 -11.83 -26.46 -11.93
CA THR A 56 -13.24 -26.86 -11.95
C THR A 56 -14.19 -25.66 -11.90
N LYS A 57 -13.88 -24.64 -11.09
CA LYS A 57 -14.78 -23.52 -10.83
C LYS A 57 -14.81 -22.52 -11.98
N LEU A 58 -13.72 -22.37 -12.74
CA LEU A 58 -13.67 -21.49 -13.91
C LEU A 58 -14.42 -22.11 -15.10
N SER A 59 -14.35 -23.44 -15.25
CA SER A 59 -15.02 -24.14 -16.35
C SER A 59 -16.54 -24.08 -16.24
N SER A 60 -17.12 -24.07 -15.03
CA SER A 60 -18.57 -23.95 -14.82
C SER A 60 -19.13 -22.56 -15.11
N PHE A 61 -18.29 -21.54 -15.30
CA PHE A 61 -18.75 -20.20 -15.70
C PHE A 61 -18.85 -20.02 -17.22
N TYR A 62 -18.21 -20.91 -17.99
CA TYR A 62 -18.19 -20.89 -19.46
C TYR A 62 -19.07 -21.96 -20.11
N GLU A 63 -19.78 -22.74 -19.30
CA GLU A 63 -20.89 -23.61 -19.72
C GLU A 63 -22.22 -22.91 -19.44
#